data_AF-A0A847BGD3-F1
#
_entry.id   AF-A0A847BGD3-F1
#
_cell.length_a   1.000
_cell.length_b   1.000
_cell.length_c   1.000
_cell.angle_alpha   90.00
_cell.angle_beta   90.00
_cell.angle_gamma   90.00
#
_symmetry.space_group_name_H-M   'P 1'
#
loop_
_entity.id
_entity.type
_entity.pdbx_description
1 polymer ?
#
loop_
_entity_poly.entity_id
_entity_poly.type
_entity_poly.pdbx_seq_one_letter_code
_entity_poly.pdbx_strand_id
1 'polypeptide(L)'
;VRAAWPAHKPLAVRISATDWLDDEGVTPDEAVEIARLLQQAEVDIIDGSAGQTSTRARPVYGRMFQTPFADRIRNETGIATMAVGNIYQADHVNSILMAGRADLVCLARPHLADPYWTLHAAAGIGDTESEWPAPYRAGRDQLQRLAERGEGWM
;
A
#
# COMPACT_ATOMS: atom_id res chain seq x y z
N VAL A 1 17.10 16.25 2.76
CA VAL A 1 16.90 15.25 1.66
C VAL A 1 16.39 15.93 0.40
N ARG A 2 15.23 16.60 0.44
CA ARG A 2 14.60 17.23 -0.74
C ARG A 2 15.55 18.04 -1.62
N ALA A 3 16.34 18.94 -1.02
CA ALA A 3 17.31 19.78 -1.73
C ALA A 3 18.40 19.01 -2.52
N ALA A 4 18.69 17.76 -2.15
CA ALA A 4 19.67 16.91 -2.83
C ALA A 4 19.02 15.86 -3.75
N TRP A 5 17.71 15.63 -3.64
CA TRP A 5 16.98 14.64 -4.45
C TRP A 5 16.47 15.30 -5.74
N PRO A 6 16.66 14.71 -6.94
CA PRO A 6 16.22 15.31 -8.19
C PRO A 6 14.73 15.68 -8.18
N ALA A 7 14.39 16.91 -8.56
CA ALA A 7 13.03 17.45 -8.45
C ALA A 7 11.97 16.66 -9.27
N HIS A 8 12.38 16.01 -10.37
CA HIS A 8 11.49 15.19 -11.20
C HIS A 8 11.23 13.78 -10.64
N LYS A 9 11.87 13.41 -9.52
CA LYS A 9 11.70 12.09 -8.88
C LYS A 9 10.86 12.24 -7.61
N PRO A 10 9.90 11.33 -7.38
CA PRO A 10 9.08 11.38 -6.17
C PRO A 10 9.96 11.18 -4.93
N LEU A 11 9.67 11.95 -3.89
CA LEU A 11 10.16 11.76 -2.54
C LEU A 11 9.00 11.24 -1.69
N ALA A 12 9.13 9.98 -1.27
CA ALA A 12 8.20 9.36 -0.35
C ALA A 12 8.73 9.45 1.08
N VAL A 13 7.83 9.64 2.05
CA VAL A 13 8.16 9.51 3.48
C VAL A 13 7.21 8.49 4.12
N ARG A 14 7.78 7.54 4.85
CA ARG A 14 7.02 6.59 5.66
C ARG A 14 6.93 7.08 7.09
N ILE A 15 5.73 7.05 7.66
CA ILE A 15 5.48 7.42 9.06
C ILE A 15 4.74 6.29 9.79
N SER A 16 4.92 6.22 11.10
CA SER A 16 3.97 5.53 11.98
C SER A 16 2.86 6.52 12.32
N ALA A 17 1.68 6.32 11.74
CA ALA A 17 0.53 7.20 11.93
C ALA A 17 -0.16 7.03 13.29
N THR A 18 0.24 6.02 14.05
CA THR A 18 -0.01 5.95 15.48
C THR A 18 1.05 5.09 16.15
N ASP A 19 1.39 5.43 17.38
CA ASP A 19 2.25 4.61 18.24
C ASP A 19 1.47 3.56 19.06
N TRP A 20 0.14 3.61 19.02
CA TRP A 20 -0.76 2.79 19.86
C TRP A 20 -0.57 2.99 21.36
N LEU A 21 -0.34 4.25 21.76
CA LEU A 21 -0.12 4.68 23.15
C LEU A 21 -1.08 5.80 23.58
N ASP A 22 -2.24 5.90 22.92
CA ASP A 22 -3.19 7.01 23.14
C ASP A 22 -2.45 8.37 23.03
N ASP A 23 -2.59 9.26 24.02
CA ASP A 23 -1.98 10.59 24.05
C ASP A 23 -0.47 10.58 24.42
N GLU A 24 0.12 9.43 24.76
CA GLU A 24 1.55 9.32 25.11
C GLU A 24 2.46 9.08 23.89
N GLY A 25 1.91 8.96 22.70
CA GLY A 25 2.65 8.81 21.46
C GLY A 25 1.95 9.51 20.31
N VAL A 26 2.46 9.30 19.09
CA VAL A 26 1.82 9.87 17.90
C VAL A 26 0.40 9.32 17.78
N THR A 27 -0.55 10.25 17.67
CA THR A 27 -1.95 9.98 17.39
C THR A 27 -2.24 10.07 15.89
N PRO A 28 -3.34 9.47 15.40
CA PRO A 28 -3.76 9.64 14.01
C PRO A 28 -4.00 11.10 13.61
N ASP A 29 -4.42 11.96 14.54
CA ASP A 29 -4.64 13.40 14.31
C ASP A 29 -3.29 14.09 14.07
N GLU A 30 -2.30 13.82 14.92
CA GLU A 30 -0.94 14.35 14.75
C GLU A 30 -0.27 13.82 13.48
N ALA A 31 -0.56 12.59 13.06
CA ALA A 31 -0.07 12.05 11.80
C ALA A 31 -0.56 12.85 10.59
N VAL A 32 -1.79 13.38 10.62
CA VAL A 32 -2.31 14.30 9.60
C VAL A 32 -1.53 15.62 9.61
N GLU A 33 -1.25 16.20 10.79
CA GLU A 33 -0.45 17.42 10.88
C GLU A 33 1.00 17.20 10.41
N ILE A 34 1.61 16.07 10.77
CA ILE A 34 2.92 15.66 10.28
C ILE A 34 2.90 15.57 8.75
N ALA A 35 1.87 14.97 8.16
CA ALA A 35 1.73 14.89 6.71
C ALA A 35 1.62 16.27 6.05
N ARG A 36 0.89 17.22 6.65
CA ARG A 36 0.83 18.62 6.15
C ARG A 36 2.19 19.30 6.19
N LEU A 37 2.95 19.12 7.27
CA LEU A 37 4.31 19.67 7.38
C LEU A 37 5.26 19.05 6.34
N LEU A 38 5.14 17.74 6.09
CA LEU A 38 5.92 17.04 5.07
C LEU A 38 5.54 17.53 3.66
N GLN A 39 4.25 17.75 3.38
CA GLN A 39 3.78 18.31 2.12
C GLN A 39 4.35 19.72 1.88
N GLN A 40 4.36 20.57 2.90
CA GLN A 40 5.00 21.90 2.84
C GLN A 40 6.51 21.82 2.57
N ALA A 41 7.14 20.71 2.97
CA ALA A 41 8.53 20.41 2.68
C ALA A 41 8.74 19.68 1.32
N GLU A 42 7.75 19.71 0.43
CA GLU A 42 7.78 19.13 -0.93
C GLU A 42 7.98 17.61 -0.93
N VAL A 43 7.37 16.91 0.03
CA VAL A 43 7.15 15.46 -0.02
C VAL A 43 5.97 15.16 -0.92
N ASP A 44 6.14 14.20 -1.83
CA ASP A 44 5.17 13.89 -2.88
C ASP A 44 4.11 12.88 -2.42
N ILE A 45 4.47 11.96 -1.53
CA ILE A 45 3.60 10.84 -1.12
C ILE A 45 3.96 10.32 0.28
N ILE A 46 2.94 9.97 1.08
CA ILE A 46 3.11 9.42 2.43
C ILE A 46 2.81 7.91 2.46
N ASP A 47 3.74 7.11 3.00
CA ASP A 47 3.51 5.70 3.36
C ASP A 47 3.01 5.60 4.81
N GLY A 48 1.72 5.28 4.97
CA GLY A 48 1.02 5.26 6.25
C GLY A 48 1.16 3.92 6.99
N SER A 49 2.17 3.83 7.87
CA SER A 49 2.40 2.68 8.75
C SER A 49 1.83 2.90 10.16
N ALA A 50 2.03 1.96 11.10
CA ALA A 50 1.73 2.19 12.51
C ALA A 50 2.63 1.37 13.45
N GLY A 51 2.86 1.88 14.66
CA GLY A 51 3.45 1.20 15.80
C GLY A 51 4.93 0.88 15.70
N GLN A 52 5.34 -0.15 16.45
CA GLN A 52 6.72 -0.63 16.61
C GLN A 52 7.69 0.38 17.28
N THR A 53 7.14 1.37 17.97
CA THR A 53 7.88 2.44 18.66
C THR A 53 7.97 2.22 20.18
N SER A 54 7.11 1.35 20.75
CA SER A 54 7.09 1.04 22.18
C SER A 54 6.61 -0.38 22.45
N THR A 55 7.12 -0.99 23.53
CA THR A 55 6.67 -2.32 24.01
C THR A 55 5.34 -2.27 24.75
N ARG A 56 4.86 -1.07 25.14
CA ARG A 56 3.54 -0.87 25.77
C ARG A 56 2.40 -0.78 24.77
N ALA A 57 2.73 -0.62 23.49
CA ALA A 57 1.78 -0.47 22.41
C ALA A 57 0.76 -1.62 22.39
N ARG A 58 -0.52 -1.29 22.18
CA ARG A 58 -1.61 -2.28 22.05
C ARG A 58 -2.28 -2.21 20.69
N PRO A 59 -1.59 -2.63 19.61
CA PRO A 59 -2.14 -2.57 18.26
C PRO A 59 -3.35 -3.49 18.09
N VAL A 60 -4.38 -2.99 17.43
CA VAL A 60 -5.53 -3.78 17.01
C VAL A 60 -5.28 -4.29 15.60
N TYR A 61 -4.94 -5.57 15.49
CA TYR A 61 -4.69 -6.20 14.20
C TYR A 61 -5.97 -6.66 13.52
N GLY A 62 -5.98 -6.57 12.19
CA GLY A 62 -7.08 -7.00 11.35
C GLY A 62 -6.68 -6.97 9.88
N ARG A 63 -7.63 -7.27 8.99
CA ARG A 63 -7.42 -7.05 7.54
C ARG A 63 -7.30 -5.55 7.29
N MET A 64 -6.33 -5.14 6.47
CA MET A 64 -6.15 -3.74 6.04
C MET A 64 -6.05 -2.73 7.21
N PHE A 65 -5.58 -3.16 8.38
CA PHE A 65 -5.79 -2.41 9.64
C PHE A 65 -5.11 -1.03 9.68
N GLN A 66 -4.11 -0.79 8.84
CA GLN A 66 -3.45 0.52 8.73
C GLN A 66 -4.04 1.39 7.62
N THR A 67 -4.92 0.84 6.76
CA THR A 67 -5.50 1.63 5.67
C THR A 67 -6.27 2.87 6.15
N PRO A 68 -7.03 2.83 7.26
CA PRO A 68 -7.69 4.04 7.76
C PRO A 68 -6.74 5.23 8.00
N PHE A 69 -5.45 4.98 8.28
CA PHE A 69 -4.48 6.06 8.44
C PHE A 69 -4.09 6.70 7.10
N ALA A 70 -3.81 5.89 6.08
CA ALA A 70 -3.53 6.38 4.72
C ALA A 70 -4.75 7.10 4.12
N ASP A 71 -5.95 6.58 4.37
CA ASP A 71 -7.24 7.14 3.97
C ASP A 71 -7.44 8.54 4.57
N ARG A 72 -7.27 8.63 5.89
CA ARG A 72 -7.42 9.88 6.63
C ARG A 72 -6.43 10.93 6.17
N ILE A 73 -5.14 10.59 6.09
CA ILE A 73 -4.10 11.53 5.63
C ILE A 73 -4.42 12.03 4.22
N ARG A 74 -4.78 11.13 3.30
CA ARG A 74 -5.12 11.49 1.92
C ARG A 74 -6.30 12.46 1.87
N ASN A 75 -7.39 12.11 2.53
CA ASN A 75 -8.65 12.84 2.39
C ASN A 75 -8.70 14.13 3.23
N GLU A 76 -7.85 14.28 4.26
CA GLU A 76 -7.76 15.51 5.07
C GLU A 76 -6.65 16.48 4.64
N THR A 77 -5.67 16.03 3.86
CA THR A 77 -4.54 16.88 3.42
C THR A 77 -4.44 17.04 1.90
N GLY A 78 -5.03 16.12 1.13
CA GLY A 78 -4.89 16.07 -0.32
C GLY A 78 -3.53 15.59 -0.82
N ILE A 79 -2.59 15.21 0.05
CA ILE A 79 -1.34 14.55 -0.36
C ILE A 79 -1.63 13.12 -0.83
N ALA A 80 -0.87 12.64 -1.81
CA ALA A 80 -0.95 11.24 -2.21
C ALA A 80 -0.54 10.32 -1.05
N THR A 81 -1.14 9.13 -0.95
CA THR A 81 -0.78 8.15 0.08
C THR A 81 -0.58 6.73 -0.46
N MET A 82 0.27 5.98 0.24
CA MET A 82 0.44 4.54 0.12
C MET A 82 -0.23 3.85 1.32
N ALA A 83 -1.14 2.92 1.04
CA ALA A 83 -1.70 2.03 2.05
C ALA A 83 -0.85 0.78 2.23
N VAL A 84 -0.71 0.36 3.49
CA VAL A 84 0.00 -0.86 3.90
C VAL A 84 -0.78 -1.58 5.01
N GLY A 85 -0.22 -2.65 5.56
CA GLY A 85 -0.73 -3.30 6.76
C GLY A 85 -1.76 -4.40 6.46
N ASN A 86 -1.27 -5.64 6.44
CA ASN A 86 -2.09 -6.85 6.29
C ASN A 86 -3.01 -6.84 5.04
N ILE A 87 -2.43 -6.48 3.90
CA ILE A 87 -3.03 -6.53 2.56
C ILE A 87 -2.38 -7.72 1.83
N TYR A 88 -3.19 -8.61 1.27
CA TYR A 88 -2.72 -9.89 0.71
C TYR A 88 -3.64 -10.51 -0.35
N GLN A 89 -4.75 -9.88 -0.70
CA GLN A 89 -5.66 -10.31 -1.77
C GLN A 89 -5.82 -9.19 -2.79
N ALA A 90 -6.07 -9.55 -4.05
CA ALA A 90 -6.39 -8.57 -5.10
C ALA A 90 -7.60 -7.71 -4.72
N ASP A 91 -8.65 -8.32 -4.15
CA ASP A 91 -9.83 -7.60 -3.68
C ASP A 91 -9.52 -6.58 -2.59
N HIS A 92 -8.52 -6.85 -1.74
CA HIS A 92 -8.07 -5.86 -0.76
C HIS A 92 -7.49 -4.64 -1.46
N VAL A 93 -6.60 -4.85 -2.43
CA VAL A 93 -5.97 -3.78 -3.22
C VAL A 93 -7.03 -2.97 -3.96
N ASN A 94 -7.92 -3.65 -4.70
CA ASN A 94 -8.98 -3.02 -5.48
C ASN A 94 -9.92 -2.21 -4.59
N SER A 95 -10.35 -2.76 -3.45
CA SER A 95 -11.23 -2.04 -2.51
C SER A 95 -10.60 -0.76 -1.98
N ILE A 96 -9.28 -0.75 -1.77
CA ILE A 96 -8.56 0.43 -1.26
C ILE A 96 -8.47 1.51 -2.34
N LEU A 97 -8.04 1.13 -3.54
CA LEU A 97 -7.84 2.07 -4.65
C LEU A 97 -9.19 2.62 -5.17
N MET A 98 -10.17 1.75 -5.42
CA MET A 98 -11.48 2.14 -5.96
C MET A 98 -12.30 3.00 -5.00
N ALA A 99 -12.09 2.84 -3.69
CA ALA A 99 -12.71 3.70 -2.68
C ALA A 99 -11.95 5.02 -2.45
N GLY A 100 -10.84 5.26 -3.16
CA GLY A 100 -10.04 6.49 -2.99
C GLY A 100 -9.38 6.61 -1.62
N ARG A 101 -9.09 5.47 -0.96
CA ARG A 101 -8.45 5.46 0.37
C ARG A 101 -6.93 5.51 0.34
N ALA A 102 -6.33 5.31 -0.82
CA ALA A 102 -4.92 5.51 -1.10
C ALA A 102 -4.71 5.59 -2.61
N ASP A 103 -3.57 6.14 -3.02
CA ASP A 103 -3.18 6.25 -4.44
C ASP A 103 -2.28 5.08 -4.85
N LEU A 104 -1.63 4.42 -3.86
CA LEU A 104 -0.83 3.23 -4.03
C LEU A 104 -1.08 2.22 -2.89
N VAL A 105 -0.78 0.95 -3.15
CA VAL A 105 -0.87 -0.12 -2.15
C VAL A 105 0.43 -0.91 -2.14
N CYS A 106 1.12 -0.94 -0.99
CA CYS A 106 2.36 -1.69 -0.86
C CYS A 106 2.12 -3.07 -0.25
N LEU A 107 2.67 -4.09 -0.89
CA LEU A 107 2.60 -5.49 -0.50
C LEU A 107 3.99 -5.95 -0.06
N ALA A 108 4.03 -6.80 0.97
CA ALA A 108 5.29 -7.32 1.52
C ALA A 108 5.24 -8.85 1.63
N ARG A 109 4.58 -9.38 2.67
CA ARG A 109 4.46 -10.83 2.92
C ARG A 109 3.94 -11.64 1.71
N PRO A 110 2.97 -11.16 0.91
CA PRO A 110 2.56 -11.87 -0.31
C PRO A 110 3.73 -12.11 -1.29
N HIS A 111 4.56 -11.10 -1.55
CA HIS A 111 5.72 -11.23 -2.42
C HIS A 111 6.85 -12.10 -1.84
N LEU A 112 6.92 -12.26 -0.52
CA LEU A 112 7.85 -13.19 0.12
C LEU A 112 7.42 -14.65 -0.07
N ALA A 113 6.11 -14.92 -0.11
CA ALA A 113 5.56 -16.25 -0.34
C ALA A 113 5.51 -16.59 -1.85
N ASP A 114 5.21 -15.60 -2.69
CA ASP A 114 5.11 -15.71 -4.14
C ASP A 114 5.68 -14.45 -4.81
N PRO A 115 6.90 -14.46 -5.37
CA PRO A 115 7.48 -13.28 -6.00
C PRO A 115 6.72 -12.80 -7.25
N TYR A 116 5.88 -13.67 -7.85
CA TYR A 116 5.03 -13.34 -9.00
C TYR A 116 3.57 -13.06 -8.60
N TRP A 117 3.31 -12.88 -7.30
CA TRP A 117 1.97 -12.60 -6.75
C TRP A 117 1.21 -11.55 -7.57
N THR A 118 1.84 -10.45 -7.98
CA THR A 118 1.19 -9.39 -8.78
C THR A 118 0.73 -9.89 -10.15
N LEU A 119 1.58 -10.65 -10.85
CA LEU A 119 1.27 -11.19 -12.17
C LEU A 119 0.19 -12.28 -12.08
N HIS A 120 0.26 -13.11 -11.03
CA HIS A 120 -0.73 -14.16 -10.80
C HIS A 120 -2.09 -13.60 -10.39
N ALA A 121 -2.12 -12.62 -9.48
CA ALA A 121 -3.32 -11.91 -9.08
C ALA A 121 -3.97 -11.19 -10.27
N ALA A 122 -3.17 -10.52 -11.12
CA ALA A 122 -3.64 -9.87 -12.33
C ALA A 122 -4.29 -10.88 -13.29
N ALA A 123 -3.62 -12.00 -13.58
CA ALA A 123 -4.19 -13.05 -14.43
C ALA A 123 -5.48 -13.65 -13.84
N GLY A 124 -5.54 -13.82 -12.51
CA GLY A 124 -6.73 -14.33 -11.80
C GLY A 124 -7.96 -13.43 -11.93
N ILE A 125 -7.77 -12.11 -12.06
CA ILE A 125 -8.87 -11.15 -12.32
C ILE A 125 -9.10 -10.87 -13.81
N GLY A 126 -8.45 -11.64 -14.70
CA GLY A 126 -8.61 -11.52 -16.15
C GLY A 126 -7.83 -10.37 -16.79
N ASP A 127 -6.80 -9.84 -16.13
CA ASP A 127 -5.95 -8.82 -16.74
C ASP A 127 -5.17 -9.38 -17.93
N THR A 128 -5.20 -8.61 -19.03
CA THR A 128 -4.48 -8.90 -20.27
C THR A 128 -3.50 -7.80 -20.66
N GLU A 129 -3.46 -6.69 -19.90
CA GLU A 129 -2.61 -5.54 -20.19
C GLU A 129 -1.22 -5.64 -19.56
N SER A 130 -1.07 -6.37 -18.44
CA SER A 130 0.23 -6.55 -17.79
C SER A 130 1.26 -7.19 -18.72
N GLU A 131 2.40 -6.53 -18.86
CA GLU A 131 3.52 -7.08 -19.61
C GLU A 131 4.23 -8.17 -18.79
N TRP A 132 4.36 -9.36 -19.39
CA TRP A 132 5.18 -10.44 -18.84
C TRP A 132 6.50 -10.53 -19.61
N PRO A 133 7.63 -10.82 -18.92
CA PRO A 133 8.90 -11.10 -19.58
C PRO A 133 8.72 -12.17 -20.67
N ALA A 134 9.34 -11.96 -21.84
CA ALA A 134 9.13 -12.80 -23.01
C ALA A 134 9.25 -14.31 -22.75
N PRO A 135 10.22 -14.81 -21.95
CA PRO A 135 10.33 -16.24 -21.65
C PRO A 135 9.14 -16.83 -20.87
N TYR A 136 8.31 -16.00 -20.21
CA TYR A 136 7.22 -16.46 -19.34
C TYR A 136 5.83 -16.38 -19.98
N ARG A 137 5.73 -15.91 -21.24
CA ARG A 137 4.45 -15.75 -21.94
C ARG A 137 3.64 -17.05 -22.05
N ALA A 138 4.28 -18.19 -22.30
CA ALA A 138 3.57 -19.47 -22.36
C ALA A 138 2.90 -19.83 -21.02
N GLY A 139 3.55 -19.50 -19.89
CA GLY A 139 2.99 -19.69 -18.55
C GLY A 139 1.84 -18.73 -18.26
N ARG A 140 1.99 -17.45 -18.64
CA ARG A 140 0.90 -16.46 -18.62
C ARG A 140 -0.33 -16.97 -19.36
N ASP A 141 -0.15 -17.39 -20.60
CA ASP A 141 -1.26 -17.79 -21.48
C ASP A 141 -1.99 -19.02 -20.91
N GLN A 142 -1.26 -19.96 -20.30
CA GLN A 142 -1.86 -21.08 -19.58
C GLN A 142 -2.66 -20.59 -18.37
N LEU A 143 -2.07 -19.71 -17.56
CA LEU A 143 -2.71 -19.20 -16.35
C LEU A 143 -4.01 -18.44 -16.66
N GLN A 144 -4.00 -17.61 -17.70
CA GLN A 144 -5.18 -16.89 -18.18
C GLN A 144 -6.30 -17.84 -18.64
N ARG A 145 -5.98 -18.88 -19.42
CA ARG A 145 -6.96 -19.91 -19.83
C ARG A 145 -7.56 -20.68 -18.66
N LEU A 146 -6.77 -20.91 -17.60
CA LEU A 146 -7.27 -21.57 -16.39
C LEU A 146 -8.19 -20.63 -15.59
N ALA A 147 -7.84 -19.35 -15.50
CA ALA A 147 -8.67 -18.33 -14.86
C ALA A 147 -10.05 -18.19 -15.54
N GLU A 148 -10.10 -18.19 -16.87
CA GLU A 148 -11.35 -18.19 -17.65
C GLU A 148 -12.28 -19.37 -17.33
N ARG A 149 -11.72 -20.48 -16.84
CA ARG A 149 -12.45 -21.70 -16.44
C ARG A 149 -12.80 -21.74 -14.96
N GLY A 150 -12.41 -20.73 -14.17
CA GLY A 150 -12.52 -20.74 -12.72
C GLY A 150 -11.51 -21.68 -12.02
N GLU A 151 -10.49 -22.13 -12.75
CA GLU A 151 -9.40 -23.00 -12.27
C GLU A 151 -8.09 -22.20 -12.07
N GLY A 152 -8.22 -20.86 -11.98
CA GLY A 152 -7.10 -19.94 -11.90
C GLY A 152 -6.32 -20.00 -10.60
N TRP A 153 -5.24 -19.21 -10.54
CA TRP A 153 -4.46 -19.02 -9.33
C TRP A 153 -5.35 -18.45 -8.20
N MET A 154 -5.21 -19.03 -7.01
CA MET A 154 -6.05 -18.78 -5.84
C MET A 154 -5.28 -18.02 -4.77
#